data_AF-A0A931SL29-F1
#
_entry.id   AF-A0A931SL29-F1
#
_cell.length_a   1.000
_cell.length_b   1.000
_cell.length_c   1.000
_cell.angle_alpha   90.00
_cell.angle_beta   90.00
_cell.angle_gamma   90.00
#
_symmetry.space_group_name_H-M   'P 1'
#
loop_
_entity.id
_entity.type
_entity.pdbx_description
1 polymer ?
#
loop_
_entity_poly.entity_id
_entity_poly.type
_entity_poly.pdbx_seq_one_letter_code
_entity_poly.pdbx_strand_id
1 'polypeptide(L)' 'MRTTLDIDKRLLEELVKITGERSKSKALNKALGEYVRRKKIDELWSMAGKMDLVDNWYELRHMEPR' A
#
# COMPACT_ATOMS: atom_id res chain seq x y z
N MET A 1 15.07 10.60 8.14
CA MET A 1 14.99 12.08 8.09
C MET A 1 14.26 12.56 9.34
N ARG A 2 14.69 13.68 9.94
CA ARG A 2 13.95 14.32 11.04
C ARG A 2 13.12 15.46 10.45
N THR A 3 11.83 15.44 10.72
CA THR A 3 10.86 16.42 10.22
C THR A 3 9.98 16.86 11.38
N THR A 4 9.68 18.15 11.44
CA THR A 4 8.69 18.71 12.38
C THR A 4 7.35 18.76 11.67
N LEU A 5 6.32 18.14 12.25
CA LEU A 5 4.97 18.09 11.72
C LEU A 5 4.01 18.43 12.85
N ASP A 6 2.95 19.17 12.54
CA ASP A 6 1.84 19.36 13.46
C ASP A 6 0.86 18.19 13.32
N ILE A 7 0.60 17.50 14.43
CA ILE A 7 -0.20 16.27 14.46
C ILE A 7 -1.05 16.32 15.73
N ASP A 8 -2.33 15.92 15.61
CA ASP A 8 -3.20 15.76 16.77
C ASP A 8 -2.57 14.80 17.79
N LYS A 9 -2.36 15.32 19.01
CA LYS A 9 -1.73 14.58 20.11
C LYS A 9 -2.52 13.33 20.49
N ARG A 10 -3.85 13.39 20.50
CA ARG A 10 -4.72 12.27 20.86
C ARG A 10 -4.58 11.16 19.84
N LEU A 11 -4.56 11.51 18.56
CA LEU A 11 -4.38 10.55 17.46
C LEU A 11 -3.01 9.87 17.52
N LEU A 12 -1.95 10.62 17.85
CA LEU A 12 -0.61 10.05 17.99
C LEU A 12 -0.49 9.12 19.20
N GLU A 13 -1.14 9.45 20.32
CA GLU A 13 -1.19 8.59 21.50
C GLU A 13 -1.98 7.31 21.25
N GLU A 14 -3.12 7.42 20.56
CA GLU A 14 -3.91 6.26 20.14
C GLU A 14 -3.12 5.37 19.18
N LEU A 15 -2.43 5.97 18.20
CA LEU A 15 -1.59 5.23 17.27
C LEU A 15 -0.50 4.42 18.00
N VAL A 16 0.16 5.03 18.99
CA VAL A 16 1.15 4.34 19.83
C VAL A 16 0.53 3.16 20.59
N LYS A 17 -0.67 3.34 21.17
CA LYS A 17 -1.40 2.27 21.86
C LYS A 17 -1.77 1.12 20.92
N ILE A 18 -2.30 1.41 19.74
CA ILE A 18 -2.72 0.42 18.74
C ILE A 18 -1.51 -0.34 18.19
N THR A 19 -0.43 0.37 17.89
CA THR A 19 0.77 -0.23 17.28
C THR A 19 1.64 -1.00 18.30
N GLY A 20 1.49 -0.72 19.60
CA GLY A 20 2.32 -1.29 20.68
C GLY A 20 3.76 -0.77 20.69
N GLU A 21 4.07 0.25 19.89
CA GLU A 21 5.43 0.76 19.71
C GLU A 21 5.82 1.72 20.85
N ARG A 22 7.06 1.64 21.31
CA ARG A 22 7.56 2.54 22.38
C ARG A 22 7.83 3.97 21.92
N SER A 23 7.96 4.18 20.61
CA SER A 23 8.33 5.47 20.01
C SER A 23 7.25 5.96 19.07
N LYS A 24 6.86 7.24 19.24
CA LYS A 24 5.94 7.96 18.35
C LYS A 24 6.38 7.91 16.88
N SER A 25 7.69 8.02 16.63
CA SER A 25 8.23 7.97 15.27
C SER A 25 8.15 6.57 14.67
N LYS A 26 8.39 5.51 15.45
CA LYS A 26 8.23 4.12 14.97
C LYS A 26 6.77 3.80 14.66
N ALA A 27 5.86 4.17 15.56
CA ALA A 27 4.43 4.02 15.36
C ALA A 27 3.97 4.70 14.06
N LEU A 28 4.40 5.95 13.85
CA LEU A 28 4.06 6.73 12.67
C LEU A 28 4.63 6.13 11.38
N ASN A 29 5.91 5.73 11.37
CA ASN A 29 6.53 5.11 10.19
C ASN A 29 5.83 3.81 9.80
N LYS A 30 5.46 2.98 10.78
CA LYS A 30 4.72 1.74 10.54
C LYS A 30 3.35 2.02 9.93
N ALA A 31 2.60 2.96 10.50
CA ALA A 31 1.29 3.35 10.02
C ALA A 31 1.32 3.89 8.59
N LEU A 32 2.27 4.79 8.30
CA LEU A 32 2.45 5.35 6.96
C LEU A 32 2.85 4.26 5.94
N GLY A 33 3.74 3.34 6.32
CA GLY A 33 4.12 2.22 5.47
C GLY A 33 2.94 1.33 5.09
N GLU A 34 2.09 0.99 6.07
CA GLU A 34 0.86 0.24 5.81
C GLU A 34 -0.13 1.01 4.95
N TYR A 35 -0.32 2.30 5.21
CA TYR A 35 -1.23 3.14 4.42
C TYR A 35 -0.82 3.21 2.95
N VAL A 36 0.46 3.48 2.68
CA VAL A 36 1.00 3.50 1.31
C VAL A 36 0.85 2.14 0.63
N ARG A 37 1.12 1.05 1.36
CA ARG A 37 0.93 -0.31 0.82
C ARG A 37 -0.53 -0.57 0.43
N ARG A 38 -1.49 -0.23 1.30
CA ARG A 38 -2.92 -0.40 1.01
C ARG A 38 -3.33 0.41 -0.22
N LYS A 39 -2.91 1.67 -0.32
CA LYS A 39 -3.19 2.52 -1.49
C LYS A 39 -2.66 1.95 -2.80
N LYS A 40 -1.46 1.37 -2.81
CA LYS A 40 -0.92 0.68 -4.00
C LYS A 40 -1.75 -0.54 -4.38
N ILE A 41 -2.22 -1.30 -3.39
CA ILE A 41 -3.09 -2.46 -3.63
C ILE A 41 -4.44 -1.98 -4.20
N ASP A 42 -5.03 -0.94 -3.63
CA ASP A 42 -6.28 -0.35 -4.12
C ASP A 42 -6.15 0.16 -5.57
N GLU A 43 -5.02 0.77 -5.91
CA GLU A 43 -4.70 1.20 -7.26
C GLU A 43 -4.65 0.02 -8.24
N LEU A 44 -3.95 -1.06 -7.88
CA LEU A 44 -3.90 -2.30 -8.68
C LEU A 44 -5.30 -2.91 -8.85
N TRP A 45 -6.10 -2.95 -7.78
CA TRP A 45 -7.49 -3.41 -7.85
C TRP A 45 -8.35 -2.53 -8.74
N SER A 46 -8.12 -1.21 -8.74
CA SER A 46 -8.83 -0.28 -9.63
C SER A 46 -8.48 -0.48 -11.11
N MET A 47 -7.35 -1.13 -11.39
CA MET A 47 -6.93 -1.54 -12.73
C MET A 47 -7.43 -2.95 -13.06
N ALA A 48 -7.65 -3.80 -12.04
CA ALA A 48 -8.23 -5.12 -12.21
C ALA A 48 -9.66 -5.01 -12.78
N GLY A 49 -9.93 -5.74 -13.86
CA GLY A 49 -11.22 -5.71 -14.56
C GLY A 49 -11.37 -4.59 -15.61
N LYS A 50 -10.39 -3.71 -15.79
CA LYS A 50 -10.35 -2.76 -16.93
C LYS A 50 -9.73 -3.35 -18.19
N MET A 51 -9.10 -4.52 -18.08
CA MET A 51 -8.51 -5.24 -19.20
C MET A 51 -9.36 -6.46 -19.48
N ASP A 52 -9.87 -6.57 -20.70
CA ASP A 52 -10.55 -7.76 -21.18
C ASP A 52 -9.48 -8.84 -21.38
N LEU A 53 -9.38 -9.76 -20.42
CA LEU A 53 -8.46 -10.88 -20.48
C LEU A 53 -9.10 -11.96 -21.35
N VAL A 54 -8.75 -11.96 -22.62
CA VAL A 54 -9.13 -13.04 -23.53
C VAL A 54 -8.37 -14.31 -23.09
N ASP A 55 -9.09 -15.42 -22.90
CA ASP A 55 -8.52 -16.72 -22.50
C ASP A 55 -7.84 -17.42 -23.70
N ASN A 56 -6.91 -16.72 -24.35
CA ASN A 56 -6.15 -17.20 -25.49
C ASN A 56 -4.69 -17.50 -25.13
N TRP A 57 -4.41 -17.84 -23.86
CA TRP A 57 -3.04 -18.04 -23.37
C TRP A 57 -2.30 -19.07 -24.21
N TYR A 58 -2.98 -20.14 -24.61
CA TYR A 58 -2.37 -21.25 -25.35
C TYR A 58 -1.85 -20.78 -26.70
N GLU A 59 -2.61 -19.94 -27.41
CA GLU A 59 -2.21 -19.36 -28.68
C GLU A 59 -1.04 -18.40 -28.51
N LEU A 60 -1.10 -17.49 -27.51
CA LEU A 60 -0.01 -16.56 -27.22
C LEU A 60 1.31 -17.25 -26.87
N ARG A 61 1.25 -18.41 -26.18
CA ARG A 61 2.43 -19.19 -25.80
C ARG A 61 3.13 -19.84 -27.00
N HIS A 62 2.36 -20.24 -28.01
CA HIS A 62 2.88 -20.93 -29.20
C HIS A 62 2.95 -20.02 -30.42
N MET A 63 2.65 -18.73 -30.25
CA MET A 63 2.83 -17.73 -31.29
C MET A 63 4.34 -17.58 -31.53
N GLU A 64 4.79 -17.86 -32.76
CA GLU A 64 6.18 -17.61 -33.12
C GLU A 64 6.48 -16.11 -32.99
N PRO A 65 7.53 -15.72 -32.26
CA PRO A 65 7.93 -14.33 -32.22
C PRO A 65 8.32 -13.89 -33.63
N ARG A 66 7.65 -12.86 -34.14
CA ARG A 66 8.01 -12.18 -35.40
C ARG A 66 9.35 -11.46 -35.29
#